data_AF-A0A2T1C9L9-F1
#
_entry.id   AF-A0A2T1C9L9-F1
#
_cell.length_a   1.000
_cell.length_b   1.000
_cell.length_c   1.000
_cell.angle_alpha   90.00
_cell.angle_beta   90.00
_cell.angle_gamma   90.00
#
_symmetry.space_group_name_H-M   'P 1'
#
loop_
_entity.id
_entity.type
_entity.pdbx_description
1 polymer ?
#
loop_
_entity_poly.entity_id
_entity_poly.type
_entity_poly.pdbx_seq_one_letter_code
_entity_poly.pdbx_strand_id
1 'polypeptide(L)'
;MNDSTNQAQLTDDICRRTAVLLLSAERGRDPGYPLDSSLISKWCAELGFPQRIRSFTREQFDQLRLVNLHYARGGTRHELIKKLREIKNDRN
;
A
#
# COMPACT_ATOMS: atom_id res chain seq x y z
N MET A 1 -30.01 22.11 19.96
CA MET A 1 -29.32 21.18 20.87
C MET A 1 -28.49 20.27 19.98
N ASN A 2 -27.17 20.49 20.01
CA ASN A 2 -26.20 19.82 19.15
C ASN A 2 -25.75 18.54 19.86
N ASP A 3 -26.06 17.39 19.30
CA ASP A 3 -25.35 16.14 19.61
C ASP A 3 -25.17 15.35 18.32
N SER A 4 -24.33 15.90 17.44
CA SER A 4 -23.73 15.19 16.33
C SER A 4 -22.32 14.79 16.73
N THR A 5 -22.19 13.80 17.63
CA THR A 5 -20.86 13.31 18.01
C THR A 5 -20.89 11.80 18.19
N ASN A 6 -19.98 11.13 17.47
CA ASN A 6 -19.71 9.68 17.44
C ASN A 6 -20.42 8.87 16.36
N GLN A 7 -20.31 9.30 15.11
CA GLN A 7 -19.85 8.32 14.12
C GLN A 7 -18.38 8.08 14.42
N ALA A 8 -18.07 6.98 15.10
CA ALA A 8 -16.73 6.41 15.05
C ALA A 8 -16.47 6.07 13.58
N GLN A 9 -15.90 7.01 12.83
CA GLN A 9 -15.13 6.69 11.65
C GLN A 9 -14.05 5.74 12.14
N LEU A 10 -14.31 4.44 12.03
CA LEU A 10 -13.27 3.43 11.91
C LEU A 10 -12.42 3.89 10.72
N THR A 11 -11.43 4.73 11.00
CA THR A 11 -10.30 4.91 10.11
C THR A 11 -9.66 3.52 10.08
N ASP A 12 -10.04 2.69 9.10
CA ASP A 12 -9.45 1.37 8.82
C ASP A 12 -8.02 1.59 8.29
N ASP A 13 -7.23 2.24 9.11
CA ASP A 13 -5.84 2.55 8.91
C ASP A 13 -5.07 1.25 9.09
N ILE A 14 -4.52 0.75 7.99
CA ILE A 14 -3.78 -0.50 7.98
C ILE A 14 -2.38 -0.20 8.49
N CYS A 15 -2.08 -0.63 9.71
CA CYS A 15 -0.76 -0.44 10.26
C CYS A 15 0.30 -1.17 9.40
N ARG A 16 1.52 -0.64 9.39
CA ARG A 16 2.59 -1.15 8.54
C ARG A 16 2.86 -2.65 8.70
N ARG A 17 2.81 -3.15 9.94
CA ARG A 17 3.00 -4.59 10.22
C ARG A 17 1.91 -5.43 9.57
N THR A 18 0.65 -5.01 9.71
CA THR A 18 -0.49 -5.67 9.06
C THR A 18 -0.40 -5.60 7.55
N ALA A 19 0.01 -4.47 6.99
CA ALA A 19 0.23 -4.33 5.54
C ALA A 19 1.24 -5.35 5.01
N VAL A 20 2.38 -5.54 5.70
CA VAL A 20 3.36 -6.58 5.33
C VAL A 20 2.73 -7.96 5.32
N LEU A 21 1.99 -8.32 6.37
CA LEU A 21 1.38 -9.65 6.49
C LEU A 21 0.35 -9.90 5.40
N LEU A 22 -0.54 -8.92 5.14
CA LEU A 22 -1.55 -9.01 4.09
C LEU A 22 -0.91 -9.18 2.71
N LEU A 23 0.07 -8.33 2.36
CA LEU A 23 0.76 -8.41 1.07
C LEU A 23 1.58 -9.70 0.91
N SER A 24 2.07 -10.27 2.02
CA SER A 24 2.76 -11.56 2.03
C SER A 24 1.80 -12.71 1.75
N ALA A 25 0.66 -12.73 2.44
CA ALA A 25 -0.39 -13.73 2.25
C ALA A 25 -0.93 -13.71 0.81
N GLU A 26 -1.10 -12.53 0.21
CA GLU A 26 -1.49 -12.38 -1.20
C GLU A 26 -0.50 -13.01 -2.19
N ARG A 27 0.76 -13.17 -1.81
CA ARG A 27 1.78 -13.86 -2.61
C ARG A 27 1.91 -15.34 -2.27
N GLY A 28 1.01 -15.88 -1.43
CA GLY A 28 1.08 -17.24 -0.92
C GLY A 28 2.27 -17.49 -0.01
N ARG A 29 2.84 -16.45 0.62
CA ARG A 29 3.92 -16.64 1.60
C ARG A 29 3.38 -17.09 2.95
N ASP A 30 4.17 -17.94 3.59
CA ASP A 30 3.94 -18.36 4.97
C ASP A 30 4.05 -17.15 5.93
N PRO A 31 3.13 -17.00 6.90
CA PRO A 31 3.16 -15.88 7.85
C PRO A 31 4.39 -15.86 8.78
N GLY A 32 5.07 -16.99 8.96
CA GLY A 32 6.37 -17.08 9.63
C GLY A 32 7.55 -16.57 8.77
N TYR A 33 7.35 -16.45 7.45
CA TYR A 33 8.34 -15.94 6.49
C TYR A 33 7.75 -14.85 5.58
N PRO A 34 7.34 -13.71 6.16
CA PRO A 34 6.71 -12.64 5.39
C PRO A 34 7.68 -11.98 4.40
N LEU A 35 7.14 -11.10 3.57
CA LEU A 35 7.93 -10.16 2.78
C LEU A 35 8.81 -9.31 3.70
N ASP A 36 9.99 -8.97 3.20
CA ASP A 36 10.87 -8.04 3.91
C ASP A 36 10.18 -6.68 4.04
N SER A 37 10.10 -6.19 5.28
CA SER A 37 9.59 -4.87 5.62
C SER A 37 10.28 -3.71 4.89
N SER A 38 11.51 -3.93 4.41
CA SER A 38 12.25 -2.98 3.57
C SER A 38 11.59 -2.77 2.20
N LEU A 39 10.88 -3.76 1.67
CA LEU A 39 10.13 -3.66 0.41
C LEU A 39 9.01 -2.63 0.52
N ILE A 40 8.28 -2.60 1.63
CA ILE A 40 7.26 -1.58 1.87
C ILE A 40 7.87 -0.19 1.82
N SER A 41 9.07 0.02 2.37
CA SER A 41 9.75 1.33 2.29
C SER A 41 10.08 1.72 0.85
N LYS A 42 10.57 0.76 0.06
CA LYS A 42 10.88 0.98 -1.36
C LYS A 42 9.62 1.33 -2.15
N TRP A 43 8.53 0.58 -1.95
CA TRP A 43 7.26 0.82 -2.64
C TRP A 43 6.61 2.13 -2.21
N CYS A 44 6.68 2.50 -0.92
CA CYS A 44 6.26 3.82 -0.46
C CYS A 44 7.02 4.93 -1.20
N ALA A 45 8.33 4.80 -1.35
CA ALA A 45 9.14 5.78 -2.08
C ALA A 45 8.77 5.85 -3.57
N GLU A 46 8.48 4.71 -4.22
CA GLU A 46 8.05 4.65 -5.62
C GLU A 46 6.67 5.28 -5.84
N LEU A 47 5.76 5.14 -4.87
CA LEU A 47 4.44 5.76 -4.88
C LEU A 47 4.48 7.25 -4.50
N GLY A 48 5.62 7.74 -3.99
CA GLY A 48 5.77 9.12 -3.52
C GLY A 48 5.14 9.37 -2.15
N PHE A 49 4.95 8.31 -1.36
CA PHE A 49 4.44 8.42 0.00
C PHE A 49 5.47 9.03 0.96
N PRO A 50 5.01 9.72 2.02
CA PRO A 50 5.87 10.16 3.11
C PRO A 50 6.79 9.05 3.64
N GLN A 51 8.01 9.44 4.02
CA GLN A 51 8.90 8.52 4.71
C GLN A 51 8.33 8.16 6.08
N ARG A 52 8.63 6.94 6.56
CA ARG A 52 8.24 6.44 7.90
C ARG A 52 6.73 6.42 8.17
N ILE A 53 5.90 6.22 7.15
CA ILE A 53 4.48 5.94 7.34
C ILE A 53 4.28 4.77 8.32
N ARG A 54 3.43 5.02 9.33
CA ARG A 54 3.06 4.06 10.37
C ARG A 54 1.77 3.31 10.04
N SER A 55 0.81 3.99 9.42
CA SER A 55 -0.46 3.44 8.94
C SER A 55 -0.77 3.92 7.53
N PHE A 56 -1.40 3.05 6.76
CA PHE A 56 -1.86 3.35 5.41
C PHE A 56 -3.36 3.53 5.43
N THR A 57 -3.86 4.58 4.79
CA THR A 57 -5.28 4.63 4.44
C THR A 57 -5.60 3.48 3.50
N ARG A 58 -6.89 3.15 3.36
CA ARG A 58 -7.31 2.11 2.41
C ARG A 58 -6.80 2.35 0.99
N GLU A 59 -6.88 3.59 0.51
CA GLU A 59 -6.37 3.98 -0.81
C GLU A 59 -4.85 3.80 -0.94
N GLN A 60 -4.10 4.19 0.09
CA GLN A 60 -2.64 4.01 0.09
C GLN A 60 -2.27 2.52 0.10
N PHE A 61 -3.03 1.71 0.84
CA PHE A 61 -2.83 0.27 0.87
C PHE A 61 -3.17 -0.38 -0.48
N ASP A 62 -4.26 0.02 -1.13
CA ASP A 62 -4.61 -0.48 -2.46
C ASP A 62 -3.53 -0.14 -3.50
N GLN A 63 -2.90 1.04 -3.41
CA GLN A 63 -1.73 1.37 -4.22
C GLN A 63 -0.53 0.45 -3.92
N LEU A 64 -0.27 0.11 -2.66
CA LEU A 64 0.76 -0.87 -2.30
C LEU A 64 0.45 -2.26 -2.86
N ARG A 65 -0.82 -2.69 -2.87
CA ARG A 65 -1.24 -3.96 -3.48
C ARG A 65 -0.94 -3.99 -4.97
N LEU A 66 -1.21 -2.89 -5.69
CA LEU A 66 -0.89 -2.78 -7.11
C LEU A 66 0.61 -2.94 -7.38
N VAL A 67 1.45 -2.28 -6.57
CA VAL A 67 2.91 -2.41 -6.65
C VAL A 67 3.35 -3.85 -6.33
N ASN A 68 2.81 -4.45 -5.27
CA ASN A 68 3.09 -5.81 -4.86
C ASN A 68 2.79 -6.82 -5.98
N LEU A 69 1.61 -6.71 -6.61
CA LEU A 69 1.20 -7.55 -7.72
C LEU A 69 2.05 -7.35 -8.97
N HIS A 70 2.42 -6.10 -9.28
CA HIS A 70 3.28 -5.79 -10.42
C HIS A 70 4.64 -6.50 -10.29
N TYR A 71 5.29 -6.39 -9.13
CA TYR A 71 6.56 -7.09 -8.89
C TYR A 71 6.40 -8.61 -8.73
N ALA A 72 5.26 -9.09 -8.22
CA ALA A 72 4.97 -10.51 -8.15
C ALA A 72 4.90 -11.17 -9.53
N ARG A 73 4.46 -10.42 -10.55
CA ARG A 73 4.39 -10.88 -11.95
C ARG A 73 5.71 -10.71 -12.72
N GLY A 74 6.80 -10.30 -12.06
CA GLY A 74 8.09 -10.05 -12.71
C GLY A 74 8.20 -8.68 -13.38
N GLY A 75 7.25 -7.77 -13.13
CA GLY A 75 7.28 -6.42 -13.68
C GLY A 75 8.49 -5.62 -13.17
N THR A 76 9.05 -4.80 -14.04
CA THR A 76 10.19 -3.93 -13.74
C THR A 76 9.76 -2.62 -13.10
N ARG A 77 10.69 -1.96 -12.41
CA ARG A 77 10.46 -0.62 -11.87
C ARG A 77 10.12 0.41 -12.94
N HIS A 78 10.72 0.30 -14.12
CA HIS A 78 10.48 1.26 -15.21
C HIS A 78 9.02 1.18 -15.71
N GLU A 79 8.50 -0.04 -15.86
CA GLU A 79 7.10 -0.27 -16.22
C GLU A 79 6.14 0.21 -15.13
N LEU A 80 6.49 0.01 -13.86
CA LEU A 80 5.69 0.50 -12.74
C LEU A 80 5.57 2.03 -12.78
N ILE A 81 6.69 2.74 -12.94
CA ILE A 81 6.70 4.21 -13.00
C ILE A 81 5.88 4.70 -14.19
N LYS A 82 5.99 4.04 -15.34
CA LYS A 82 5.19 4.36 -16.53
C LYS A 82 3.69 4.23 -16.23
N LYS A 83 3.25 3.09 -15.67
CA LYS A 83 1.84 2.86 -15.28
C LYS A 83 1.34 3.88 -14.25
N LEU A 84 2.15 4.20 -13.24
CA LEU A 84 1.79 5.18 -12.21
C LEU A 84 1.63 6.60 -12.80
N ARG A 85 2.41 6.95 -13.83
CA ARG A 85 2.24 8.22 -14.56
C ARG A 85 0.98 8.24 -15.40
N GLU A 86 0.69 7.14 -16.11
CA GLU A 86 -0.54 7.00 -16.92
C GLU A 86 -1.79 7.15 -16.03
N ILE A 87 -1.85 6.46 -14.88
CA ILE A 87 -2.96 6.57 -13.92
C ILE A 87 -3.14 7.99 -13.37
N LYS A 88 -2.04 8.74 -13.19
CA LYS A 88 -2.12 10.14 -12.73
C LYS A 88 -2.60 11.09 -13.83
N ASN A 89 -2.26 10.81 -15.09
CA ASN A 89 -2.70 11.63 -16.22
C ASN A 89 -4.17 11.38 -16.60
N ASP A 90 -4.70 10.17 -16.42
CA ASP A 90 -6.12 9.85 -16.69
C ASP A 90 -7.10 10.42 -15.65
N ARG A 91 -6.61 10.91 -14.50
CA ARG A 91 -7.42 11.54 -13.45
C ARG A 91 -7.49 13.07 -13.55
N ASN A 92 -6.97 13.64 -14.63
CA ASN A 92 -6.87 15.09 -14.87
C ASN A 92 -7.49 15.46 -16.22
#